data_AF-A0A660SQ81-F1
#
_entry.id   AF-A0A660SQ81-F1
#
_cell.length_a   1.000
_cell.length_b   1.000
_cell.length_c   1.000
_cell.angle_alpha   90.00
_cell.angle_beta   90.00
_cell.angle_gamma   90.00
#
_symmetry.space_group_name_H-M   'P 1'
#
loop_
_entity.id
_entity.type
_entity.pdbx_description
1 polymer ?
#
loop_
_entity_poly.entity_id
_entity_poly.type
_entity_poly.pdbx_seq_one_letter_code
_entity_poly.pdbx_strand_id
1 'polypeptide(L)' 'PPGVTPIEALVVSVSLATVVLFATLMGCLVPFFIDRFGGDPAVAAGPLMSTLIDVTGLTVYFGIAKLLLT' A
#
# COMPACT_ATOMS: atom_id res chain seq x y z
N PRO A 1 -7.33 -23.04 5.53
CA PRO A 1 -6.85 -23.92 4.44
C PRO A 1 -5.69 -24.79 4.94
N PRO A 2 -5.66 -26.09 4.63
CA PRO A 2 -4.49 -26.91 4.92
C PRO A 2 -3.29 -26.31 4.15
N GLY A 3 -2.31 -25.77 4.87
CA GLY A 3 -1.09 -25.19 4.30
C GLY A 3 -0.78 -23.74 4.63
N VAL A 4 -1.68 -22.97 5.26
CA VAL A 4 -1.35 -21.61 5.74
C VAL A 4 -0.91 -21.68 7.20
N THR A 5 0.32 -21.27 7.48
CA THR A 5 0.79 -21.19 8.88
C THR A 5 0.19 -19.96 9.59
N PRO A 6 -0.01 -20.00 10.92
CA PRO A 6 -0.50 -18.82 11.65
C PRO A 6 0.36 -17.57 11.45
N ILE A 7 1.67 -17.75 11.21
CA ILE A 7 2.62 -16.66 10.99
C ILE A 7 2.41 -16.04 9.60
N GLU A 8 2.17 -16.83 8.56
CA GLU A 8 1.80 -16.30 7.24
C GLU A 8 0.50 -15.47 7.29
N ALA A 9 -0.50 -15.95 8.03
CA ALA A 9 -1.73 -15.19 8.23
C ALA A 9 -1.48 -13.87 8.98
N LEU A 10 -0.56 -13.87 9.95
CA LEU A 10 -0.13 -12.67 10.65
C LEU A 10 0.60 -11.69 9.71
N VAL A 11 1.50 -12.18 8.86
CA VAL A 11 2.20 -11.36 7.85
C VAL A 11 1.20 -10.66 6.95
N VAL A 12 0.23 -11.40 6.39
CA VAL A 12 -0.77 -10.84 5.48
C VAL A 12 -1.64 -9.80 6.19
N SER A 13 -2.14 -10.11 7.40
CA SER A 13 -3.01 -9.20 8.15
C SER A 13 -2.33 -7.89 8.53
N VAL A 14 -1.10 -7.95 9.06
CA VAL A 14 -0.33 -6.75 9.43
C VAL A 14 0.06 -5.94 8.20
N SER A 15 0.45 -6.61 7.11
CA SER A 15 0.80 -5.95 5.84
C SER A 15 -0.39 -5.19 5.28
N LEU A 16 -1.56 -5.85 5.17
CA LEU A 16 -2.77 -5.22 4.66
C LEU A 16 -3.24 -4.06 5.53
N ALA A 17 -3.22 -4.21 6.86
CA ALA A 17 -3.57 -3.13 7.78
C ALA A 17 -2.68 -1.89 7.56
N THR A 18 -1.37 -2.10 7.44
CA THR A 18 -0.40 -1.02 7.20
C THR A 18 -0.60 -0.36 5.85
N VAL A 19 -0.82 -1.15 4.79
CA VAL A 19 -1.03 -0.66 3.42
C VAL A 19 -2.33 0.13 3.30
N VAL A 20 -3.42 -0.33 3.94
CA VAL A 20 -4.69 0.40 3.93
C VAL A 20 -4.56 1.76 4.62
N LEU A 21 -3.88 1.83 5.77
CA LEU A 21 -3.61 3.10 6.43
C LEU A 21 -2.82 4.04 5.52
N PHE A 22 -1.75 3.55 4.88
CA PHE A 22 -0.97 4.34 3.93
C PHE A 22 -1.80 4.79 2.72
N ALA A 23 -2.61 3.90 2.14
CA ALA A 23 -3.47 4.19 1.00
C ALA A 23 -4.50 5.28 1.33
N THR A 24 -5.10 5.26 2.52
CA THR A 24 -6.03 6.33 2.94
C THR A 24 -5.35 7.68 3.08
N LEU A 25 -4.11 7.72 3.60
CA LEU A 25 -3.31 8.94 3.65
C LEU A 25 -2.99 9.46 2.24
N MET A 26 -2.54 8.57 1.35
CA MET A 26 -2.26 8.92 -0.04
C MET A 26 -3.51 9.36 -0.82
N GLY A 27 -4.69 8.83 -0.48
CA GLY A 27 -5.96 9.21 -1.09
C GLY A 27 -6.27 10.70 -0.94
N CYS A 28 -5.83 11.33 0.14
CA CYS A 28 -5.92 12.77 0.30
C CYS A 28 -4.67 13.49 -0.23
N LEU A 29 -3.46 12.96 0.00
CA LEU A 29 -2.22 13.67 -0.34
C LEU A 29 -1.96 13.75 -1.85
N VAL A 30 -2.22 12.67 -2.60
CA VAL A 30 -1.91 12.59 -4.04
C VAL A 30 -2.67 13.65 -4.86
N PRO A 31 -4.00 13.84 -4.69
CA PRO A 31 -4.71 14.93 -5.36
C PRO A 31 -4.14 16.32 -5.03
N PHE A 32 -3.80 16.59 -3.77
CA PHE A 32 -3.20 17.85 -3.35
C PHE A 32 -1.83 18.09 -4.00
N PHE A 33 -0.99 17.06 -4.11
CA PHE A 33 0.29 17.18 -4.80
C PHE A 33 0.09 17.45 -6.30
N ILE A 34 -0.82 16.74 -6.95
CA ILE A 34 -1.10 16.93 -8.38
C ILE A 34 -1.56 18.37 -8.64
N ASP A 35 -2.53 18.87 -7.87
CA ASP A 35 -3.03 20.25 -7.98
C ASP A 35 -1.90 21.27 -7.73
N ARG A 36 -1.03 21.01 -6.75
CA ARG A 36 0.13 21.86 -6.44
C ARG A 36 1.14 21.97 -7.59
N PHE A 37 1.29 20.91 -8.39
CA PHE A 37 2.16 20.91 -9.58
C PHE A 37 1.42 21.36 -10.86
N GLY A 38 0.16 21.78 -10.75
CA GLY A 38 -0.64 22.28 -11.88
C GLY A 38 -1.21 21.18 -12.78
N GLY A 39 -1.22 19.92 -12.32
CA GLY A 39 -1.87 18.81 -13.02
C GLY A 39 -3.35 18.70 -12.64
N ASP A 40 -4.13 17.98 -13.46
CA ASP A 40 -5.54 17.67 -13.16
C ASP A 40 -5.64 16.44 -12.23
N PRO A 41 -6.11 16.61 -10.97
CA PRO A 41 -6.24 15.51 -10.02
C PRO A 41 -7.20 14.42 -10.49
N ALA A 42 -8.25 14.76 -11.23
CA ALA A 42 -9.27 13.80 -11.65
C ALA A 42 -8.70 12.77 -12.65
N VAL A 43 -7.76 13.19 -13.49
CA VAL A 43 -7.13 12.35 -14.52
C VAL A 43 -5.93 11.60 -13.96
N ALA A 44 -5.05 12.28 -13.21
CA ALA A 44 -3.77 11.72 -12.81
C ALA A 44 -3.85 10.88 -11.51
N ALA A 45 -4.78 11.16 -10.60
CA ALA A 45 -4.78 10.52 -9.27
C ALA A 45 -5.08 9.02 -9.34
N GLY A 46 -5.91 8.55 -10.28
CA GLY A 46 -6.20 7.11 -10.41
C GLY A 46 -4.94 6.28 -10.69
N PRO A 47 -4.24 6.52 -11.82
CA PRO A 47 -3.01 5.79 -12.15
C PRO A 47 -1.86 6.00 -11.15
N LEU A 48 -1.71 7.21 -10.59
CA LEU A 48 -0.68 7.47 -9.59
C LEU A 48 -0.96 6.75 -8.27
N MET A 49 -2.20 6.74 -7.80
CA MET A 49 -2.55 6.03 -6.57
C MET A 49 -2.34 4.54 -6.71
N SER A 50 -2.77 3.91 -7.81
CA SER A 50 -2.60 2.47 -7.99
C SER A 50 -1.12 2.07 -7.99
N THR A 51 -0.28 2.81 -8.72
CA THR A 51 1.17 2.54 -8.76
C THR A 51 1.86 2.74 -7.41
N LEU A 52 1.52 3.80 -6.69
CA LEU A 52 2.07 4.05 -5.34
C LEU A 52 1.64 2.98 -4.34
N ILE A 53 0.37 2.56 -4.38
CA ILE A 53 -0.16 1.52 -3.50
C ILE A 53 0.47 0.15 -3.84
N ASP A 54 0.69 -0.15 -5.12
CA ASP A 54 1.35 -1.40 -5.54
C ASP A 54 2.80 -1.48 -5.05
N VAL A 55 3.60 -0.44 -5.31
CA VAL A 55 5.01 -0.39 -4.89
C VAL A 55 5.12 -0.43 -3.35
N THR A 56 4.31 0.35 -2.66
CA THR A 56 4.31 0.38 -1.19
C THR A 56 3.80 -0.95 -0.62
N GLY A 57 2.76 -1.53 -1.23
CA GLY A 57 2.17 -2.80 -0.84
C GLY A 57 3.17 -3.94 -0.87
N LEU A 58 3.91 -4.08 -1.99
CA LEU A 58 4.96 -5.08 -2.10
C LEU A 58 6.12 -4.81 -1.13
N THR A 59 6.54 -3.56 -0.98
CA THR A 59 7.63 -3.19 -0.06
C THR A 59 7.28 -3.54 1.38
N VAL A 60 6.07 -3.20 1.83
CA VAL A 60 5.57 -3.51 3.17
C VAL A 60 5.41 -5.02 3.38
N TYR A 61 4.78 -5.70 2.42
CA TYR A 61 4.58 -7.15 2.50
C TYR A 61 5.89 -7.92 2.60
N PHE A 62 6.83 -7.68 1.69
CA PHE A 62 8.13 -8.37 1.71
C PHE A 62 8.97 -7.94 2.93
N GLY A 63 8.84 -6.69 3.40
CA GLY A 63 9.49 -6.24 4.62
C GLY A 63 9.01 -6.98 5.87
N ILE A 64 7.69 -7.11 6.04
CA ILE A 64 7.09 -7.84 7.17
C ILE A 64 7.36 -9.34 7.05
N ALA A 65 7.24 -9.90 5.85
CA ALA A 65 7.56 -11.31 5.59
C ALA A 65 9.03 -11.61 5.97
N LYS A 66 9.96 -10.74 5.59
CA LYS A 66 11.37 -10.87 5.99
C LYS A 66 11.57 -10.78 7.50
N LEU A 67 10.75 -10.00 8.20
CA LEU A 67 10.89 -9.83 9.66
C LEU A 67 10.30 -11.02 10.45
N LEU A 68 9.23 -11.65 9.94
CA LEU A 68 8.47 -12.68 10.67
C LEU A 68 8.66 -14.12 10.17
N LEU A 69 9.06 -14.33 8.90
CA LEU A 69 9.21 -15.66 8.29
C LEU A 69 10.66 -16.05 8.00
N THR A 70 11.62 -15.18 8.31
CA THR A 70 13.05 -15.50 8.25
C THR A 70 13.50 -16.04 9.60
#